data_AF-A0A3B9RS28-F1
#
_entry.id   AF-A0A3B9RS28-F1
#
_cell.length_a   1.000
_cell.length_b   1.000
_cell.length_c   1.000
_cell.angle_alpha   90.00
_cell.angle_beta   90.00
_cell.angle_gamma   90.00
#
_symmetry.space_group_name_H-M   'P 1'
#
loop_
_entity.id
_entity.type
_entity.pdbx_description
1 polymer ?
#
loop_
_entity_poly.entity_id
_entity_poly.type
_entity_poly.pdbx_seq_one_letter_code
_entity_poly.pdbx_strand_id
1 'polypeptide(L)'
;MNDLTPPILCTVNVDRECGRIFQTLHTVNNTSLQFSHYVEFLADSYKTDTRIPSPIASKCAACEFYTTDNKEQSGLKSGKQECWKEVLGWSDEDFACQTVLDVWSFRGKDKLIENGIIKMDDIPEHAVHPKPDTSPGISASERQWMQIQKYKTRDDSPWIDHKNLMKEMNSWVFPLHFIDFETTMAAIPFNAGLHPYEGVAFQFSHHIVRCDGSVEHAGEYLNTERGVLPNYGFIRALKEQLEHDQGSVFRYSNHENTFLNLIYQQLNAGTGDIPDRAQLQSFILR
;
A
#
# COMPACT_ATOMS: atom_id res chain seq x y z
N MET A 1 38.52 10.65 7.79
CA MET A 1 37.43 10.13 6.93
C MET A 1 38.00 9.16 5.89
N ASN A 2 38.90 8.26 6.29
CA ASN A 2 39.48 7.23 5.42
C ASN A 2 38.65 5.93 5.42
N ASP A 3 37.62 5.87 6.26
CA ASP A 3 36.83 4.67 6.58
C ASP A 3 35.84 4.26 5.47
N LEU A 4 35.79 5.02 4.36
CA LEU A 4 34.91 4.80 3.21
C LEU A 4 35.69 4.57 1.92
N THR A 5 36.85 3.90 2.01
CA THR A 5 37.65 3.51 0.83
C THR A 5 37.50 2.02 0.59
N PRO A 6 36.93 1.58 -0.54
CA PRO A 6 36.44 2.39 -1.67
C PRO A 6 35.11 3.12 -1.37
N PRO A 7 34.80 4.21 -2.11
CA PRO A 7 33.57 4.98 -1.92
C PRO A 7 32.32 4.10 -1.99
N ILE A 8 31.40 4.28 -1.02
CA ILE A 8 30.10 3.56 -0.99
C ILE A 8 29.16 4.05 -2.12
N LEU A 9 29.33 5.29 -2.58
CA LEU A 9 28.50 5.90 -3.63
C LEU A 9 29.26 5.99 -4.96
N CYS A 10 28.54 5.84 -6.07
CA CYS A 10 29.08 6.01 -7.42
C CYS A 10 28.27 7.05 -8.22
N THR A 11 28.92 7.65 -9.22
CA THR A 11 28.25 8.53 -10.18
C THR A 11 27.60 7.70 -11.29
N VAL A 12 26.33 7.96 -11.58
CA VAL A 12 25.59 7.31 -12.66
C VAL A 12 25.24 8.36 -13.72
N ASN A 13 25.52 8.07 -15.00
CA ASN A 13 25.08 8.92 -16.11
C ASN A 13 23.55 8.81 -16.27
N VAL A 14 22.86 9.95 -16.28
CA VAL A 14 21.40 10.06 -16.41
C VAL A 14 20.97 10.88 -17.64
N ASP A 15 21.86 11.04 -18.63
CA ASP A 15 21.60 11.89 -19.81
C ASP A 15 20.41 11.38 -20.61
N ARG A 16 20.20 10.06 -20.65
CA ARG A 16 19.07 9.43 -21.34
C ARG A 16 17.74 9.83 -20.70
N GLU A 17 17.66 9.81 -19.38
CA GLU A 17 16.48 10.17 -18.60
C GLU A 17 16.18 11.67 -18.75
N CYS A 18 17.21 12.52 -18.67
CA CYS A 18 17.09 13.95 -18.96
C CYS A 18 16.58 14.20 -20.39
N GLY A 19 17.14 13.52 -21.38
CA GLY A 19 16.71 13.62 -22.77
C GLY A 19 15.23 13.27 -22.96
N ARG A 20 14.74 12.24 -22.27
CA ARG A 20 13.30 11.89 -22.28
C ARG A 20 12.44 13.01 -21.71
N ILE A 21 12.85 13.63 -20.61
CA ILE A 21 12.12 14.76 -20.00
C ILE A 21 12.08 15.94 -20.97
N PHE A 22 13.21 16.32 -21.55
CA PHE A 22 13.29 17.47 -22.46
C PHE A 22 12.49 17.30 -23.76
N GLN A 23 12.34 16.06 -24.24
CA GLN A 23 11.54 15.73 -25.42
C GLN A 23 10.05 15.49 -25.11
N THR A 24 9.66 15.52 -23.83
CA THR A 24 8.26 15.30 -23.45
C THR A 24 7.42 16.51 -23.86
N LEU A 25 6.33 16.23 -24.57
CA LEU A 25 5.31 17.21 -24.90
C LEU A 25 4.29 17.30 -23.76
N HIS A 26 3.96 18.52 -23.37
CA HIS A 26 3.00 18.82 -22.31
C HIS A 26 1.75 19.47 -22.90
N THR A 27 0.58 18.95 -22.57
CA THR A 27 -0.70 19.52 -23.02
C THR A 27 -1.22 20.53 -22.01
N VAL A 28 -1.42 21.77 -22.45
CA VAL A 28 -2.02 22.87 -21.68
C VAL A 28 -3.10 23.49 -22.54
N ASN A 29 -4.35 23.59 -22.04
CA ASN A 29 -5.47 24.19 -22.76
C ASN A 29 -5.61 23.69 -24.22
N ASN A 30 -5.53 22.37 -24.42
CA ASN A 30 -5.54 21.70 -25.73
C ASN A 30 -4.40 22.06 -26.69
N THR A 31 -3.34 22.71 -26.19
CA THR A 31 -2.12 23.04 -26.94
C THR A 31 -0.95 22.18 -26.44
N SER A 32 -0.12 21.71 -27.36
CA SER A 32 1.07 20.91 -27.04
C SER A 32 2.31 21.79 -26.96
N LEU A 33 2.97 21.81 -25.80
CA LEU A 33 4.18 22.59 -25.53
C LEU A 33 5.40 21.67 -25.36
N GLN A 34 6.56 22.10 -25.85
CA GLN A 34 7.84 21.51 -25.49
C GLN A 34 8.17 21.80 -24.02
N PHE A 35 9.02 20.98 -23.40
CA PHE A 35 9.36 21.13 -21.98
C PHE A 35 9.80 22.56 -21.60
N SER A 36 10.67 23.20 -22.38
CA SER A 36 11.13 24.57 -22.11
C SER A 36 9.98 25.59 -22.12
N HIS A 37 9.14 25.57 -23.15
CA HIS A 37 7.98 26.46 -23.26
C HIS A 37 6.93 26.17 -22.18
N TYR A 38 6.80 24.92 -21.75
CA TYR A 38 5.93 24.56 -20.63
C TYR A 38 6.44 25.16 -19.31
N VAL A 39 7.75 25.12 -19.06
CA VAL A 39 8.37 25.77 -17.89
C VAL A 39 8.15 27.28 -17.92
N GLU A 40 8.36 27.92 -19.07
CA GLU A 40 8.09 29.36 -19.27
C GLU A 40 6.62 29.69 -18.99
N PHE A 41 5.68 28.91 -19.54
CA PHE A 41 4.25 29.06 -19.30
C PHE A 41 3.90 28.98 -17.81
N LEU A 42 4.44 28.00 -17.08
CA LEU A 42 4.21 27.87 -15.64
C LEU A 42 4.80 29.05 -14.86
N ALA A 43 6.01 29.48 -15.20
CA ALA A 43 6.68 30.61 -14.56
C ALA A 43 5.92 31.93 -14.78
N ASP A 44 5.45 32.18 -16.00
CA ASP A 44 4.65 33.37 -16.33
C ASP A 44 3.28 33.34 -15.66
N SER A 45 2.61 32.17 -15.64
CA SER A 45 1.34 32.01 -14.94
C SER A 45 1.49 32.30 -13.45
N TYR A 46 2.55 31.77 -12.82
CA TYR A 46 2.85 32.04 -11.42
C TYR A 46 3.16 33.53 -11.17
N LYS A 47 3.99 34.14 -12.03
CA LYS A 47 4.38 35.55 -11.91
C LYS A 47 3.20 36.52 -12.06
N THR A 48 2.22 36.17 -12.89
CA THR A 48 1.06 37.01 -13.19
C THR A 48 -0.17 36.67 -12.35
N ASP A 49 -0.06 35.71 -11.44
CA ASP A 49 -1.18 35.16 -10.65
C ASP A 49 -2.35 34.68 -11.54
N THR A 50 -2.00 34.14 -12.72
CA THR A 50 -2.97 33.60 -13.66
C THR A 50 -3.28 32.16 -13.29
N ARG A 51 -4.53 31.89 -12.90
CA ARG A 51 -5.00 30.54 -12.62
C ARG A 51 -4.93 29.66 -13.88
N ILE A 52 -4.40 28.46 -13.72
CA ILE A 52 -4.42 27.42 -14.76
C ILE A 52 -5.63 26.51 -14.49
N PRO A 53 -6.66 26.51 -15.36
CA PRO A 53 -7.83 25.66 -15.15
C PRO A 53 -7.46 24.18 -15.17
N SER A 54 -7.97 23.41 -14.21
CA SER A 54 -7.82 21.97 -14.19
C SER A 54 -9.21 21.33 -14.21
N PRO A 55 -9.53 20.48 -15.21
CA PRO A 55 -10.81 19.80 -15.23
C PRO A 55 -10.92 18.85 -14.04
N ILE A 56 -12.14 18.74 -13.49
CA ILE A 56 -12.45 17.72 -12.49
C ILE A 56 -12.36 16.36 -13.16
N ALA A 57 -11.66 15.45 -12.50
CA ALA A 57 -11.43 14.10 -12.97
C ALA A 57 -11.03 13.21 -11.78
N SER A 58 -10.85 11.93 -12.02
CA SER A 58 -10.42 10.90 -11.08
C SER A 58 -9.13 11.28 -10.33
N LYS A 59 -8.22 12.00 -11.00
CA LYS A 59 -6.99 12.57 -10.40
C LYS A 59 -7.24 13.48 -9.19
N CYS A 60 -8.42 14.11 -9.10
CA CYS A 60 -8.78 14.97 -7.96
C CYS A 60 -8.90 14.18 -6.65
N ALA A 61 -9.00 12.84 -6.69
CA ALA A 61 -8.93 11.99 -5.51
C ALA A 61 -7.55 12.03 -4.84
N ALA A 62 -6.49 12.28 -5.61
CA ALA A 62 -5.10 12.37 -5.15
C ALA A 62 -4.58 13.82 -5.12
N CYS A 63 -5.47 14.82 -5.17
CA CYS A 63 -5.07 16.21 -5.12
C CYS A 63 -4.41 16.52 -3.77
N GLU A 64 -3.16 16.99 -3.79
CA GLU A 64 -2.40 17.36 -2.59
C GLU A 64 -2.82 18.72 -2.00
N PHE A 65 -3.51 19.55 -2.80
CA PHE A 65 -3.98 20.88 -2.40
C PHE A 65 -5.36 20.82 -1.74
N TYR A 66 -5.49 20.05 -0.66
CA TYR A 66 -6.71 19.95 0.14
C TYR A 66 -6.43 20.30 1.60
N THR A 67 -7.48 20.68 2.32
CA THR A 67 -7.44 20.90 3.77
C THR A 67 -8.35 19.92 4.49
N THR A 68 -8.14 19.78 5.80
CA THR A 68 -9.05 19.09 6.71
C THR A 68 -9.90 20.11 7.44
N ASP A 69 -11.06 19.70 7.95
CA ASP A 69 -12.02 20.59 8.63
C ASP A 69 -11.36 21.46 9.71
N ASN A 70 -10.46 20.86 10.52
CA ASN A 70 -9.73 21.57 11.57
C ASN A 70 -8.80 22.68 11.02
N LYS A 71 -8.23 22.49 9.83
CA LYS A 71 -7.35 23.48 9.18
C LYS A 71 -8.17 24.58 8.50
N GLU A 72 -9.33 24.26 7.95
CA GLU A 72 -10.24 25.25 7.35
C GLU A 72 -10.75 26.22 8.41
N GLN A 73 -11.08 25.73 9.61
CA GLN A 73 -11.45 26.58 10.76
C GLN A 73 -10.33 27.55 11.18
N SER A 74 -9.07 27.23 10.87
CA SER A 74 -7.92 28.11 11.13
C SER A 74 -7.65 29.13 10.00
N GLY A 75 -8.52 29.17 8.98
CA GLY A 75 -8.43 30.09 7.85
C GLY A 75 -7.57 29.59 6.67
N LEU A 76 -7.11 28.34 6.70
CA LEU A 76 -6.45 27.72 5.55
C LEU A 76 -7.46 27.37 4.47
N LYS A 77 -7.04 27.44 3.21
CA LYS A 77 -7.91 27.25 2.04
C LYS A 77 -7.62 25.93 1.33
N SER A 78 -8.68 25.33 0.79
CA SER A 78 -8.64 24.11 -0.01
C SER A 78 -8.59 24.43 -1.50
N GLY A 79 -7.42 24.29 -2.15
CA GLY A 79 -7.30 24.46 -3.60
C GLY A 79 -8.20 23.50 -4.39
N LYS A 80 -8.40 22.28 -3.88
CA LYS A 80 -9.36 21.30 -4.40
C LYS A 80 -10.78 21.85 -4.38
N GLN A 81 -11.27 22.34 -3.23
CA GLN A 81 -12.63 22.89 -3.17
C GLN A 81 -12.76 24.14 -4.04
N GLU A 82 -11.76 25.03 -4.06
CA GLU A 82 -11.77 26.20 -4.95
C GLU A 82 -11.93 25.82 -6.43
N CYS A 83 -11.21 24.79 -6.89
CA CYS A 83 -11.37 24.26 -8.25
C CYS A 83 -12.80 23.74 -8.48
N TRP A 84 -13.37 23.04 -7.49
CA TRP A 84 -14.70 22.45 -7.62
C TRP A 84 -15.82 23.48 -7.60
N LYS A 85 -15.72 24.50 -6.73
CA LYS A 85 -16.64 25.65 -6.70
C LYS A 85 -16.65 26.40 -8.03
N GLU A 86 -15.47 26.64 -8.61
CA GLU A 86 -15.37 27.33 -9.91
C GLU A 86 -15.98 26.49 -11.05
N VAL A 87 -15.62 25.21 -11.14
CA VAL A 87 -16.02 24.37 -12.28
C VAL A 87 -17.49 23.92 -12.19
N LEU A 88 -18.00 23.65 -10.99
CA LEU A 88 -19.36 23.11 -10.78
C LEU A 88 -20.35 24.12 -10.23
N GLY A 89 -19.91 25.32 -9.84
CA GLY A 89 -20.76 26.28 -9.13
C GLY A 89 -21.18 25.82 -7.74
N TRP A 90 -20.42 24.92 -7.12
CA TRP A 90 -20.73 24.34 -5.81
C TRP A 90 -20.65 25.36 -4.68
N SER A 91 -21.47 25.12 -3.65
CA SER A 91 -21.46 25.76 -2.34
C SER A 91 -20.60 24.97 -1.34
N ASP A 92 -20.51 25.42 -0.09
CA ASP A 92 -19.81 24.66 0.96
C ASP A 92 -20.61 23.41 1.36
N GLU A 93 -21.94 23.51 1.37
CA GLU A 93 -22.87 22.44 1.70
C GLU A 93 -22.73 21.25 0.74
N ASP A 94 -22.35 21.51 -0.51
CA ASP A 94 -22.12 20.49 -1.51
C ASP A 94 -21.01 19.49 -1.13
N PHE A 95 -20.01 19.93 -0.36
CA PHE A 95 -18.90 19.06 0.05
C PHE A 95 -19.26 18.12 1.20
N ALA A 96 -20.44 18.26 1.80
CA ALA A 96 -20.94 17.34 2.83
C ALA A 96 -21.32 15.96 2.27
N CYS A 97 -21.55 15.87 0.95
CA CYS A 97 -21.91 14.62 0.29
C CYS A 97 -20.68 13.93 -0.31
N GLN A 98 -20.65 12.59 -0.22
CA GLN A 98 -19.66 11.80 -0.96
C GLN A 98 -19.88 11.94 -2.47
N THR A 99 -18.80 11.74 -3.19
CA THR A 99 -18.70 11.91 -4.64
C THR A 99 -18.36 10.58 -5.29
N VAL A 100 -18.39 10.57 -6.62
CA VAL A 100 -17.92 9.44 -7.43
C VAL A 100 -16.47 9.06 -7.16
N LEU A 101 -15.64 9.98 -6.63
CA LEU A 101 -14.25 9.70 -6.30
C LEU A 101 -14.11 8.73 -5.11
N ASP A 102 -15.10 8.72 -4.22
CA ASP A 102 -15.12 7.93 -2.99
C ASP A 102 -15.55 6.47 -3.24
N VAL A 103 -16.05 6.16 -4.44
CA VAL A 103 -16.38 4.78 -4.82
C VAL A 103 -15.09 3.94 -4.93
N TRP A 104 -15.04 2.87 -4.16
CA TRP A 104 -13.87 2.02 -4.03
C TRP A 104 -13.50 1.33 -5.35
N SER A 105 -12.23 1.45 -5.75
CA SER A 105 -11.65 0.80 -6.94
C SER A 105 -12.47 0.92 -8.24
N PHE A 106 -13.29 1.97 -8.36
CA PHE A 106 -14.15 2.17 -9.52
C PHE A 106 -13.40 2.91 -10.64
N ARG A 107 -13.27 2.26 -11.80
CA ARG A 107 -12.53 2.80 -12.97
C ARG A 107 -13.38 3.72 -13.84
N GLY A 108 -14.70 3.72 -13.67
CA GLY A 108 -15.64 4.53 -14.46
C GLY A 108 -15.81 5.99 -13.99
N LYS A 109 -14.96 6.47 -13.07
CA LYS A 109 -15.06 7.81 -12.45
C LYS A 109 -15.10 8.92 -13.49
N ASP A 110 -14.13 8.94 -14.40
CA ASP A 110 -14.02 10.01 -15.41
C ASP A 110 -15.23 10.03 -16.34
N LYS A 111 -15.69 8.86 -16.81
CA LYS A 111 -16.90 8.75 -17.62
C LYS A 111 -18.13 9.30 -16.91
N LEU A 112 -18.27 9.08 -15.60
CA LEU A 112 -19.39 9.64 -14.83
C LEU A 112 -19.27 11.16 -14.69
N ILE A 113 -18.07 11.66 -14.40
CA ILE A 113 -17.78 13.09 -14.27
C ILE A 113 -18.08 13.82 -15.60
N GLU A 114 -17.65 13.27 -16.73
CA GLU A 114 -17.93 13.80 -18.07
C GLU A 114 -19.43 13.88 -18.39
N ASN A 115 -20.24 12.98 -17.81
CA ASN A 115 -21.70 12.98 -17.94
C ASN A 115 -22.40 13.79 -16.84
N GLY A 116 -21.66 14.57 -16.03
CA GLY A 116 -22.22 15.40 -14.96
C GLY A 116 -22.63 14.64 -13.69
N ILE A 117 -22.32 13.34 -13.59
CA ILE A 117 -22.63 12.52 -12.41
C ILE A 117 -21.46 12.63 -11.44
N ILE A 118 -21.57 13.57 -10.50
CA ILE A 118 -20.51 13.87 -9.52
C ILE A 118 -20.82 13.31 -8.14
N LYS A 119 -22.04 13.48 -7.61
CA LYS A 119 -22.41 12.98 -6.27
C LYS A 119 -22.60 11.47 -6.32
N MET A 120 -22.26 10.78 -5.23
CA MET A 120 -22.48 9.33 -5.12
C MET A 120 -23.97 8.96 -5.20
N ASP A 121 -24.86 9.85 -4.72
CA ASP A 121 -26.31 9.71 -4.80
C ASP A 121 -26.85 9.62 -6.24
N ASP A 122 -26.16 10.27 -7.19
CA ASP A 122 -26.60 10.34 -8.58
C ASP A 122 -26.13 9.14 -9.41
N ILE A 123 -25.26 8.27 -8.87
CA ILE A 123 -24.70 7.14 -9.62
C ILE A 123 -25.78 6.09 -9.86
N PRO A 124 -26.14 5.78 -11.12
CA PRO A 124 -27.15 4.77 -11.40
C PRO A 124 -26.52 3.36 -11.43
N GLU A 125 -27.34 2.33 -11.16
CA GLU A 125 -26.90 0.93 -11.15
C GLU A 125 -26.24 0.50 -12.47
N HIS A 126 -26.85 0.91 -13.58
CA HIS A 126 -26.35 0.59 -14.92
C HIS A 126 -25.00 1.22 -15.23
N ALA A 127 -24.50 2.19 -14.46
CA ALA A 127 -23.14 2.68 -14.62
C ALA A 127 -22.09 1.79 -13.94
N VAL A 128 -22.50 1.05 -12.90
CA VAL A 128 -21.64 0.13 -12.14
C VAL A 128 -21.65 -1.27 -12.76
N HIS A 129 -22.79 -1.67 -13.35
CA HIS A 129 -23.02 -3.02 -13.87
C HIS A 129 -22.65 -4.11 -12.84
N PRO A 130 -23.27 -4.11 -11.65
CA PRO A 130 -23.02 -5.12 -10.63
C PRO A 130 -23.35 -6.52 -11.18
N LYS A 131 -22.40 -7.45 -11.05
CA LYS A 131 -22.57 -8.82 -11.51
C LYS A 131 -21.67 -9.75 -10.70
N PRO A 132 -22.10 -11.00 -10.42
CA PRO A 132 -21.25 -11.96 -9.76
C PRO A 132 -20.03 -12.31 -10.62
N ASP A 133 -18.96 -12.73 -9.97
CA ASP A 133 -17.82 -13.39 -10.62
C ASP A 133 -17.69 -14.84 -10.13
N THR A 134 -16.61 -15.52 -10.52
CA THR A 134 -16.39 -16.94 -10.20
C THR A 134 -15.88 -17.18 -8.78
N SER A 135 -15.50 -16.13 -8.07
CA SER A 135 -14.88 -16.19 -6.74
C SER A 135 -15.94 -16.29 -5.65
N PRO A 136 -15.64 -16.93 -4.50
CA PRO A 136 -16.50 -16.85 -3.34
C PRO A 136 -16.70 -15.41 -2.86
N GLY A 137 -17.94 -15.06 -2.52
CA GLY A 137 -18.31 -13.75 -1.98
C GLY A 137 -18.93 -12.84 -3.03
N ILE A 138 -18.79 -11.52 -2.84
CA ILE A 138 -19.27 -10.51 -3.78
C ILE A 138 -18.14 -10.06 -4.68
N SER A 139 -18.45 -9.84 -5.96
CA SER A 139 -17.49 -9.30 -6.92
C SER A 139 -17.12 -7.84 -6.60
N ALA A 140 -16.09 -7.33 -7.28
CA ALA A 140 -15.71 -5.92 -7.17
C ALA A 140 -16.86 -4.97 -7.56
N SER A 141 -17.66 -5.28 -8.60
CA SER A 141 -18.77 -4.41 -9.03
C SER A 141 -19.99 -4.53 -8.11
N GLU A 142 -20.25 -5.72 -7.56
CA GLU A 142 -21.27 -5.89 -6.52
C GLU A 142 -20.91 -5.12 -5.25
N ARG A 143 -19.64 -5.14 -4.83
CA ARG A 143 -19.16 -4.35 -3.71
C ARG A 143 -19.30 -2.85 -3.94
N GLN A 144 -18.94 -2.36 -5.14
CA GLN A 144 -19.10 -0.95 -5.50
C GLN A 144 -20.56 -0.52 -5.44
N TRP A 145 -21.46 -1.34 -5.98
CA TRP A 145 -22.89 -1.05 -5.93
C TRP A 145 -23.44 -1.11 -4.51
N MET A 146 -23.01 -2.08 -3.71
CA MET A 146 -23.36 -2.17 -2.28
C MET A 146 -22.91 -0.91 -1.51
N GLN A 147 -21.68 -0.43 -1.74
CA GLN A 147 -21.20 0.82 -1.13
C GLN A 147 -22.12 2.00 -1.48
N ILE A 148 -22.47 2.15 -2.76
CA ILE A 148 -23.35 3.21 -3.25
C ILE A 148 -24.74 3.08 -2.63
N GLN A 149 -25.32 1.88 -2.57
CA GLN A 149 -26.64 1.64 -1.97
C GLN A 149 -26.65 1.96 -0.49
N LYS A 150 -25.63 1.52 0.25
CA LYS A 150 -25.50 1.81 1.69
C LYS A 150 -25.38 3.31 1.94
N TYR A 151 -24.61 4.02 1.13
CA TYR A 151 -24.53 5.49 1.19
C TYR A 151 -25.90 6.15 0.93
N LYS A 152 -26.59 5.78 -0.16
CA LYS A 152 -27.92 6.32 -0.53
C LYS A 152 -28.99 6.07 0.53
N THR A 153 -28.94 4.91 1.17
CA THR A 153 -29.91 4.49 2.19
C THR A 153 -29.50 4.88 3.61
N ARG A 154 -28.31 5.51 3.78
CA ARG A 154 -27.71 5.85 5.07
C ARG A 154 -27.56 4.64 5.99
N ASP A 155 -27.24 3.49 5.41
CA ASP A 155 -26.97 2.25 6.12
C ASP A 155 -25.48 2.15 6.47
N ASP A 156 -25.16 2.40 7.74
CA ASP A 156 -23.81 2.36 8.31
C ASP A 156 -23.41 0.97 8.83
N SER A 157 -24.29 -0.03 8.73
CA SER A 157 -23.99 -1.38 9.21
C SER A 157 -22.85 -2.03 8.42
N PRO A 158 -21.96 -2.83 9.03
CA PRO A 158 -20.96 -3.57 8.28
C PRO A 158 -21.62 -4.69 7.46
N TRP A 159 -21.14 -4.90 6.24
CA TRP A 159 -21.45 -6.13 5.51
C TRP A 159 -20.40 -7.19 5.82
N ILE A 160 -20.85 -8.38 6.20
CA ILE A 160 -20.00 -9.53 6.52
C ILE A 160 -20.46 -10.70 5.67
N ASP A 161 -19.52 -11.31 4.93
CA ASP A 161 -19.75 -12.59 4.26
C ASP A 161 -19.72 -13.74 5.26
N HIS A 162 -20.73 -13.84 6.10
CA HIS A 162 -20.79 -14.84 7.17
C HIS A 162 -20.59 -16.26 6.64
N LYS A 163 -21.12 -16.57 5.46
CA LYS A 163 -21.04 -17.91 4.87
C LYS A 163 -19.60 -18.28 4.52
N ASN A 164 -18.91 -17.43 3.76
CA ASN A 164 -17.54 -17.74 3.36
C ASN A 164 -16.54 -17.54 4.51
N LEU A 165 -16.77 -16.58 5.41
CA LEU A 165 -15.98 -16.43 6.63
C LEU A 165 -16.05 -17.68 7.50
N MET A 166 -17.25 -18.20 7.79
CA MET A 166 -17.40 -19.44 8.56
C MET A 166 -16.75 -20.64 7.86
N LYS A 167 -16.86 -20.72 6.52
CA LYS A 167 -16.19 -21.77 5.74
C LYS A 167 -14.67 -21.72 5.91
N GLU A 168 -14.07 -20.54 5.87
CA GLU A 168 -12.64 -20.32 6.10
C GLU A 168 -12.26 -20.68 7.55
N MET A 169 -13.01 -20.16 8.53
CA MET A 169 -12.78 -20.43 9.96
C MET A 169 -12.83 -21.91 10.32
N ASN A 170 -13.69 -22.69 9.67
CA ASN A 170 -13.80 -24.13 9.87
C ASN A 170 -12.58 -24.91 9.34
N SER A 171 -11.72 -24.30 8.53
CA SER A 171 -10.48 -24.93 8.04
C SER A 171 -9.31 -24.77 9.01
N TRP A 172 -9.44 -23.88 10.00
CA TRP A 172 -8.38 -23.58 10.96
C TRP A 172 -8.18 -24.76 11.92
N VAL A 173 -6.91 -25.04 12.21
CA VAL A 173 -6.48 -26.07 13.15
C VAL A 173 -5.91 -25.37 14.37
N PHE A 174 -6.47 -25.66 15.54
CA PHE A 174 -5.95 -25.13 16.80
C PHE A 174 -4.72 -25.93 17.27
N PRO A 175 -3.76 -25.30 17.98
CA PRO A 175 -3.70 -23.87 18.36
C PRO A 175 -3.52 -22.93 17.16
N LEU A 176 -4.00 -21.69 17.26
CA LEU A 176 -3.76 -20.66 16.25
C LEU A 176 -2.51 -19.86 16.64
N HIS A 177 -1.51 -19.84 15.78
CA HIS A 177 -0.25 -19.15 16.01
C HIS A 177 -0.28 -17.79 15.33
N PHE A 178 -0.14 -16.71 16.09
CA PHE A 178 -0.06 -15.34 15.58
C PHE A 178 1.38 -14.88 15.66
N ILE A 179 1.96 -14.55 14.51
CA ILE A 179 3.36 -14.22 14.38
C ILE A 179 3.52 -12.88 13.69
N ASP A 180 4.40 -12.05 14.23
CA ASP A 180 4.72 -10.74 13.69
C ASP A 180 6.23 -10.56 13.64
N PHE A 181 6.74 -10.09 12.50
CA PHE A 181 8.18 -9.96 12.23
C PHE A 181 8.60 -8.49 12.22
N GLU A 182 9.73 -8.21 12.84
CA GLU A 182 10.43 -6.93 12.78
C GLU A 182 11.68 -7.07 11.93
N THR A 183 11.76 -6.22 10.91
CA THR A 183 12.70 -6.37 9.81
C THR A 183 13.29 -5.04 9.34
N THR A 184 14.42 -5.11 8.63
CA THR A 184 15.07 -3.93 8.04
C THR A 184 15.66 -4.25 6.67
N MET A 185 15.68 -3.23 5.80
CA MET A 185 16.26 -3.26 4.46
C MET A 185 17.08 -1.97 4.28
N ALA A 186 18.17 -1.84 5.02
CA ALA A 186 18.98 -0.63 5.00
C ALA A 186 19.68 -0.45 3.63
N ALA A 187 19.77 0.80 3.17
CA ALA A 187 20.49 1.13 1.94
C ALA A 187 22.00 0.82 2.04
N ILE A 188 22.56 0.99 3.24
CA ILE A 188 23.93 0.58 3.57
C ILE A 188 23.84 -0.60 4.54
N PRO A 189 24.23 -1.82 4.14
CA PRO A 189 24.11 -3.00 4.99
C PRO A 189 25.01 -2.96 6.23
N PHE A 190 24.54 -3.55 7.33
CA PHE A 190 25.29 -3.63 8.59
C PHE A 190 26.26 -4.82 8.65
N ASN A 191 26.04 -5.85 7.83
CA ASN A 191 26.87 -7.05 7.78
C ASN A 191 27.62 -7.10 6.45
N ALA A 192 28.91 -7.47 6.52
CA ALA A 192 29.75 -7.61 5.33
C ALA A 192 29.21 -8.70 4.40
N GLY A 193 29.28 -8.44 3.08
CA GLY A 193 28.83 -9.37 2.05
C GLY A 193 27.36 -9.23 1.65
N LEU A 194 26.57 -8.42 2.36
CA LEU A 194 25.20 -8.08 1.95
C LEU A 194 25.18 -6.94 0.93
N HIS A 195 24.10 -6.86 0.16
CA HIS A 195 23.84 -5.80 -0.82
C HIS A 195 22.84 -4.75 -0.30
N PRO A 196 22.82 -3.53 -0.88
CA PRO A 196 21.84 -2.51 -0.54
C PRO A 196 20.39 -3.03 -0.56
N TYR A 197 19.61 -2.68 0.47
CA TYR A 197 18.23 -3.12 0.68
C TYR A 197 18.06 -4.64 0.83
N GLU A 198 19.13 -5.37 1.14
CA GLU A 198 18.99 -6.77 1.49
C GLU A 198 18.26 -6.95 2.84
N GLY A 199 17.32 -7.88 2.88
CA GLY A 199 16.42 -8.07 4.01
C GLY A 199 17.10 -8.73 5.21
N VAL A 200 16.96 -8.10 6.37
CA VAL A 200 17.38 -8.62 7.67
C VAL A 200 16.18 -8.70 8.61
N ALA A 201 15.86 -9.89 9.11
CA ALA A 201 14.85 -10.13 10.14
C ALA A 201 15.57 -10.33 11.48
N PHE A 202 15.25 -9.49 12.47
CA PHE A 202 15.99 -9.45 13.73
C PHE A 202 15.13 -9.68 14.98
N GLN A 203 13.80 -9.58 14.85
CA GLN A 203 12.89 -9.89 15.94
C GLN A 203 11.56 -10.46 15.45
N PHE A 204 10.98 -11.37 16.21
CA PHE A 204 9.57 -11.72 16.06
C PHE A 204 8.90 -11.87 17.43
N SER A 205 7.59 -11.70 17.45
CA SER A 205 6.75 -12.11 18.58
C SER A 205 5.81 -13.25 18.16
N HIS A 206 5.53 -14.17 19.08
CA HIS A 206 4.69 -15.34 18.85
C HIS A 206 3.65 -15.45 19.96
N HIS A 207 2.38 -15.43 19.56
CA HIS A 207 1.24 -15.59 20.44
C HIS A 207 0.40 -16.80 20.01
N ILE A 208 -0.16 -17.52 20.98
CA ILE A 208 -1.02 -18.68 20.72
C ILE A 208 -2.43 -18.35 21.21
N VAL A 209 -3.42 -18.64 20.36
CA VAL A 209 -4.83 -18.75 20.76
C VAL A 209 -5.22 -20.21 20.81
N ARG A 210 -5.67 -20.68 21.97
CA ARG A 210 -6.10 -22.07 22.18
C ARG A 210 -7.59 -22.24 21.85
N CYS A 211 -8.02 -23.49 21.73
CA CYS A 211 -9.39 -23.83 21.35
C CYS A 211 -10.44 -23.34 22.36
N ASP A 212 -10.07 -23.18 23.63
CA ASP A 212 -10.91 -22.60 24.68
C ASP A 212 -10.96 -21.06 24.65
N GLY A 213 -10.25 -20.42 23.70
CA GLY A 213 -10.16 -18.97 23.55
C GLY A 213 -9.10 -18.32 24.44
N SER A 214 -8.33 -19.08 25.22
CA SER A 214 -7.21 -18.52 25.97
C SER A 214 -6.10 -18.02 25.04
N VAL A 215 -5.47 -16.91 25.42
CA VAL A 215 -4.40 -16.25 24.66
C VAL A 215 -3.15 -16.20 25.52
N GLU A 216 -2.03 -16.62 24.96
CA GLU A 216 -0.73 -16.56 25.63
C GLU A 216 0.35 -16.01 24.71
N HIS A 217 1.33 -15.32 25.30
CA HIS A 217 2.60 -15.04 24.64
C HIS A 217 3.46 -16.31 24.73
N ALA A 218 3.62 -17.00 23.61
CA ALA A 218 4.27 -18.30 23.54
C ALA A 218 5.80 -18.17 23.44
N GLY A 219 6.28 -17.11 22.80
CA GLY A 219 7.70 -16.81 22.74
C GLY A 219 8.02 -15.62 21.85
N GLU A 220 9.32 -15.35 21.75
CA GLU A 220 9.86 -14.27 20.94
C GLU A 220 11.32 -14.57 20.58
N TYR A 221 11.82 -13.87 19.57
CA TYR A 221 13.24 -13.80 19.26
C TYR A 221 13.63 -12.34 19.12
N LEU A 222 14.82 -11.99 19.60
CA LEU A 222 15.42 -10.68 19.38
C LEU A 222 16.94 -10.83 19.33
N ASN A 223 17.55 -10.39 18.24
CA ASN A 223 19.00 -10.27 18.12
C ASN A 223 19.40 -8.79 18.16
N THR A 224 20.20 -8.42 19.17
CA THR A 224 20.78 -7.07 19.33
C THR A 224 22.30 -7.06 19.19
N GLU A 225 22.90 -8.18 18.79
CA GLU A 225 24.34 -8.34 18.70
C GLU A 225 24.89 -7.64 17.45
N ARG A 226 25.88 -6.77 17.66
CA ARG A 226 26.47 -5.98 16.57
C ARG A 226 27.34 -6.87 15.68
N GLY A 227 27.17 -6.73 14.36
CA GLY A 227 27.99 -7.43 13.36
C GLY A 227 27.58 -8.88 13.10
N VAL A 228 26.65 -9.43 13.88
CA VAL A 228 26.08 -10.76 13.65
C VAL A 228 24.88 -10.65 12.73
N LEU A 229 24.78 -11.55 11.75
CA LEU A 229 23.62 -11.63 10.87
C LEU A 229 22.52 -12.43 11.59
N PRO A 230 21.37 -11.82 11.93
CA PRO A 230 20.37 -12.49 12.76
C PRO A 230 19.56 -13.55 12.01
N ASN A 231 19.43 -13.43 10.68
CA ASN A 231 18.48 -14.20 9.86
C ASN A 231 18.50 -15.72 10.11
N TYR A 232 19.67 -16.34 10.29
CA TYR A 232 19.72 -17.79 10.51
C TYR A 232 19.35 -18.18 11.94
N GLY A 233 19.73 -17.36 12.94
CA GLY A 233 19.27 -17.54 14.32
C GLY A 233 17.77 -17.30 14.45
N PHE A 234 17.26 -16.30 13.73
CA PHE A 234 15.84 -15.98 13.63
C PHE A 234 15.03 -17.17 13.13
N ILE A 235 15.43 -17.80 12.01
CA ILE A 235 14.70 -18.96 11.47
C ILE A 235 14.80 -20.17 12.39
N ARG A 236 15.93 -20.40 13.06
CA ARG A 236 16.06 -21.47 14.07
C ARG A 236 15.06 -21.27 15.20
N ALA A 237 15.01 -20.08 15.79
CA ALA A 237 14.07 -19.76 16.87
C ALA A 237 12.61 -19.88 16.41
N LEU A 238 12.29 -19.39 15.20
CA LEU A 238 10.94 -19.51 14.64
C LEU A 238 10.54 -20.98 14.43
N LYS A 239 11.47 -21.81 13.95
CA LYS A 239 11.26 -23.25 13.79
C LYS A 239 10.98 -23.91 15.13
N GLU A 240 11.80 -23.64 16.14
CA GLU A 240 11.61 -24.18 17.49
C GLU A 240 10.22 -23.85 18.04
N GLN A 241 9.71 -22.64 17.77
CA GLN A 241 8.39 -22.22 18.24
C GLN A 241 7.21 -22.92 17.53
N LEU A 242 7.39 -23.42 16.30
CA LEU A 242 6.30 -23.94 15.46
C LEU A 242 6.40 -25.42 15.12
N GLU A 243 7.47 -26.11 15.53
CA GLU A 243 7.68 -27.51 15.14
C GLU A 243 6.92 -28.53 16.01
N HIS A 244 6.21 -28.07 17.04
CA HIS A 244 5.60 -28.93 18.05
C HIS A 244 4.20 -29.43 17.68
N ASP A 245 3.53 -28.81 16.72
CA ASP A 245 2.18 -29.18 16.31
C ASP A 245 1.88 -28.81 14.83
N GLN A 246 0.60 -28.82 14.46
CA GLN A 246 0.09 -28.53 13.11
C GLN A 246 -0.94 -27.39 13.15
N GLY A 247 -0.84 -26.51 14.14
CA GLY A 247 -1.68 -25.35 14.31
C GLY A 247 -1.62 -24.40 13.12
N SER A 248 -2.71 -23.69 12.85
CA SER A 248 -2.78 -22.70 11.79
C SER A 248 -1.96 -21.47 12.14
N VAL A 249 -1.13 -21.02 11.21
CA VAL A 249 -0.30 -19.82 11.36
C VAL A 249 -0.98 -18.61 10.72
N PHE A 250 -1.16 -17.57 11.52
CA PHE A 250 -1.72 -16.28 11.16
C PHE A 250 -0.60 -15.24 11.10
N ARG A 251 -0.69 -14.41 10.07
CA ARG A 251 0.19 -13.28 9.79
C ARG A 251 -0.64 -12.15 9.23
N TYR A 252 -0.22 -10.91 9.44
CA TYR A 252 -1.02 -9.77 9.03
C TYR A 252 -0.97 -9.56 7.50
N SER A 253 0.16 -9.88 6.86
CA SER A 253 0.34 -9.61 5.43
C SER A 253 1.24 -10.63 4.74
N ASN A 254 1.64 -10.32 3.50
CA ASN A 254 2.63 -11.13 2.80
C ASN A 254 4.08 -10.88 3.27
N HIS A 255 4.31 -9.85 4.08
CA HIS A 255 5.61 -9.39 4.54
C HIS A 255 6.47 -10.52 5.14
N GLU A 256 5.89 -11.30 6.04
CA GLU A 256 6.57 -12.38 6.76
C GLU A 256 7.09 -13.43 5.77
N ASN A 257 6.27 -13.87 4.79
CA ASN A 257 6.71 -14.80 3.76
C ASN A 257 7.73 -14.18 2.81
N THR A 258 7.66 -12.88 2.52
CA THR A 258 8.69 -12.19 1.75
C THR A 258 10.05 -12.34 2.44
N PHE A 259 10.11 -12.14 3.76
CA PHE A 259 11.35 -12.31 4.52
C PHE A 259 11.80 -13.77 4.62
N LEU A 260 10.89 -14.71 4.82
CA LEU A 260 11.23 -16.15 4.77
C LEU A 260 11.87 -16.51 3.42
N ASN A 261 11.30 -16.04 2.30
CA ASN A 261 11.85 -16.25 0.96
C ASN A 261 13.21 -15.58 0.76
N LEU A 262 13.41 -14.36 1.26
CA LEU A 262 14.71 -13.68 1.20
C LEU A 262 15.77 -14.47 1.97
N ILE A 263 15.46 -14.92 3.18
CA ILE A 263 16.38 -15.72 4.00
C ILE A 263 16.66 -17.07 3.33
N TYR A 264 15.67 -17.68 2.68
CA TYR A 264 15.87 -18.89 1.87
C TYR A 264 16.88 -18.66 0.74
N GLN A 265 16.79 -17.53 0.02
CA GLN A 265 17.77 -17.20 -1.02
C GLN A 265 19.16 -16.95 -0.44
N GLN A 266 19.27 -16.32 0.73
CA GLN A 266 20.54 -16.15 1.44
C GLN A 266 21.16 -17.50 1.83
N LEU A 267 20.36 -18.44 2.32
CA LEU A 267 20.83 -19.81 2.61
C LEU A 267 21.36 -20.53 1.35
N ASN A 268 20.77 -20.26 0.18
CA ASN A 268 21.24 -20.80 -1.10
C ASN A 268 22.55 -20.15 -1.57
N ALA A 269 22.62 -18.82 -1.52
CA ALA A 269 23.77 -18.05 -1.99
C ALA A 269 24.96 -18.11 -1.02
N GLY A 270 24.71 -18.37 0.26
CA GLY A 270 25.71 -18.36 1.32
C GLY A 270 26.79 -19.42 1.13
N THR A 271 28.04 -18.99 1.13
CA THR A 271 29.23 -19.86 1.06
C THR A 271 29.77 -20.27 2.43
N GLY A 272 29.23 -19.70 3.53
CA GLY A 272 29.62 -20.03 4.90
C GLY A 272 29.15 -21.41 5.36
N ASP A 273 29.84 -21.98 6.34
CA ASP A 273 29.43 -23.24 6.96
C ASP A 273 28.17 -23.02 7.81
N ILE A 274 27.07 -23.66 7.38
CA ILE A 274 25.76 -23.61 8.05
C ILE A 274 25.33 -25.07 8.20
N PRO A 275 25.65 -25.73 9.32
CA PRO A 275 25.48 -27.19 9.47
C PRO A 275 24.04 -27.67 9.28
N ASP A 276 23.06 -26.84 9.66
CA ASP A 276 21.62 -27.12 9.63
C ASP A 276 20.91 -26.49 8.41
N ARG A 277 21.65 -26.05 7.39
CA ARG A 277 21.11 -25.35 6.20
C ARG A 277 19.91 -26.06 5.58
N ALA A 278 20.03 -27.36 5.33
CA ALA A 278 18.97 -28.14 4.69
C ALA A 278 17.70 -28.22 5.55
N GLN A 279 17.85 -28.24 6.88
CA GLN A 279 16.72 -28.24 7.81
C GLN A 279 15.99 -26.90 7.80
N LEU A 280 16.72 -25.78 7.82
CA LEU A 280 16.14 -24.43 7.76
C LEU A 280 15.43 -24.19 6.43
N GLN A 281 16.04 -24.62 5.32
CA GLN A 281 15.42 -24.57 3.99
C GLN A 281 14.12 -25.37 3.92
N SER A 282 14.13 -26.60 4.42
CA SER A 282 12.93 -27.44 4.44
C SER A 282 11.82 -26.86 5.33
N PHE A 283 12.18 -26.20 6.43
CA PHE A 283 11.21 -25.54 7.31
C PHE A 283 10.54 -24.35 6.62
N ILE A 284 11.30 -23.50 5.91
CA ILE A 284 10.75 -22.34 5.19
C ILE A 284 9.77 -22.75 4.08
N LEU A 285 10.00 -23.90 3.44
CA LEU A 285 9.17 -24.38 2.33
C LEU A 285 7.91 -25.14 2.76
N ARG A 286 7.75 -25.42 4.06
CA ARG A 286 6.58 -26.11 4.62
C ARG A 286 5.39 -25.16 4.70
#